data_AF-A0A369B7T7-F1
#
_entry.id   AF-A0A369B7T7-F1
#
_cell.length_a   1.000
_cell.length_b   1.000
_cell.length_c   1.000
_cell.angle_alpha   90.00
_cell.angle_beta   90.00
_cell.angle_gamma   90.00
#
_symmetry.space_group_name_H-M   'P 1'
#
loop_
_entity.id
_entity.type
_entity.pdbx_description
1 polymer ?
#
loop_
_entity_poly.entity_id
_entity_poly.type
_entity_poly.pdbx_seq_one_letter_code
_entity_poly.pdbx_strand_id
1 'polypeptide(L)'
;MYKLKSRVQKMLFSVLMSSIIIIGGIVSVPNAAASPIKIMPVGDSCTAGMGDPNMGSYRTDLYNYYKNAGLSIDFVGSQKGGPSTLPDRDNEGHSGWMIPQIASNINAWLNTYNPDVVLLWIGGNDAILGNNINTTGLSNLIDQILNLKPQIRIFVSDYYPVPDKIKEYNVTIPGVVKQKADAGKKVYFVKLSDMPLNKSTDISSDGLHLNPTGYSKIAKIWYDSTISVLRSMSEPEILYGDLNGDKNINSTDLALMKRYIIGSITEFPVPSKAADLDGNGSINSIDYSLLNRYLLQLITDFPVNAK
;
A
#
# COMPACT_ATOMS: atom_id res chain seq x y z
N MET A 1 -60.91 -67.29 35.34
CA MET A 1 -61.44 -66.06 35.96
C MET A 1 -60.57 -64.88 35.52
N TYR A 2 -61.19 -63.83 34.93
CA TYR A 2 -60.66 -62.50 34.53
C TYR A 2 -59.52 -62.47 33.47
N LYS A 3 -59.72 -62.01 32.21
CA LYS A 3 -59.82 -60.61 31.69
C LYS A 3 -58.57 -59.78 32.10
N LEU A 4 -57.82 -59.02 31.27
CA LEU A 4 -58.12 -58.28 30.02
C LEU A 4 -56.80 -57.61 29.49
N LYS A 5 -56.70 -57.39 28.16
CA LYS A 5 -56.01 -56.29 27.42
C LYS A 5 -54.46 -56.12 27.50
N SER A 6 -53.74 -55.59 26.50
CA SER A 6 -53.89 -55.32 25.06
C SER A 6 -52.63 -54.59 24.54
N ARG A 7 -52.30 -54.77 23.25
CA ARG A 7 -51.65 -53.81 22.31
C ARG A 7 -50.17 -53.41 22.55
N VAL A 8 -49.24 -53.79 21.66
CA VAL A 8 -48.85 -53.16 20.37
C VAL A 8 -47.91 -51.94 20.53
N GLN A 9 -46.67 -52.13 20.05
CA GLN A 9 -45.68 -51.22 19.43
C GLN A 9 -45.36 -49.86 20.09
N LYS A 10 -44.06 -49.53 20.20
CA LYS A 10 -43.33 -48.71 19.21
C LYS A 10 -41.91 -48.37 19.70
N MET A 11 -40.99 -48.49 18.76
CA MET A 11 -39.59 -48.05 18.75
C MET A 11 -39.53 -46.51 18.84
N LEU A 12 -38.66 -45.95 19.70
CA LEU A 12 -38.40 -44.51 19.76
C LEU A 12 -36.89 -44.27 19.84
N PHE A 13 -36.34 -43.76 18.73
CA PHE A 13 -35.07 -43.06 18.65
C PHE A 13 -35.25 -41.68 19.28
N SER A 14 -34.46 -41.36 20.31
CA SER A 14 -34.41 -40.03 20.91
C SER A 14 -33.45 -39.13 20.12
N VAL A 15 -33.99 -38.18 19.35
CA VAL A 15 -33.25 -37.02 18.85
C VAL A 15 -33.62 -35.84 19.75
N LEU A 16 -32.68 -35.38 20.57
CA LEU A 16 -32.81 -34.09 21.27
C LEU A 16 -32.64 -32.97 20.24
N MET A 17 -33.71 -32.21 20.01
CA MET A 17 -33.61 -30.88 19.40
C MET A 17 -33.18 -29.88 20.49
N SER A 18 -31.93 -29.46 20.47
CA SER A 18 -31.50 -28.23 21.13
C SER A 18 -31.83 -27.06 20.21
N SER A 19 -32.90 -26.34 20.54
CA SER A 19 -33.31 -25.10 19.88
C SER A 19 -32.30 -23.99 20.18
N ILE A 20 -31.46 -23.63 19.22
CA ILE A 20 -30.65 -22.41 19.31
C ILE A 20 -31.52 -21.27 18.81
N ILE A 21 -32.03 -20.45 19.73
CA ILE A 21 -32.61 -19.14 19.43
C ILE A 21 -31.43 -18.24 19.08
N ILE A 22 -31.13 -18.09 17.78
CA ILE A 22 -30.19 -17.08 17.31
C ILE A 22 -30.97 -15.76 17.25
N ILE A 23 -30.83 -14.98 18.32
CA ILE A 23 -31.25 -13.58 18.34
C ILE A 23 -30.52 -12.88 17.20
N GLY A 24 -31.28 -12.30 16.27
CA GLY A 24 -30.79 -11.52 15.12
C GLY A 24 -30.15 -10.20 15.53
N GLY A 25 -29.07 -10.27 16.32
CA GLY A 25 -28.14 -9.17 16.48
C GLY A 25 -27.44 -8.98 15.13
N ILE A 26 -27.71 -7.85 14.50
CA ILE A 26 -26.88 -7.33 13.42
C ILE A 26 -25.50 -7.13 14.07
N VAL A 27 -24.62 -8.12 13.94
CA VAL A 27 -23.21 -7.94 14.25
C VAL A 27 -22.73 -6.99 13.17
N SER A 28 -22.73 -5.69 13.48
CA SER A 28 -21.96 -4.70 12.75
C SER A 28 -20.51 -5.15 12.87
N VAL A 29 -20.04 -5.93 11.89
CA VAL A 29 -18.61 -6.18 11.74
C VAL A 29 -18.02 -4.79 11.54
N PRO A 30 -17.17 -4.29 12.45
CA PRO A 30 -16.53 -3.01 12.22
C PRO A 30 -15.81 -3.16 10.89
N ASN A 31 -16.15 -2.30 9.92
CA ASN A 31 -15.34 -2.17 8.72
C ASN A 31 -13.96 -1.72 9.23
N ALA A 32 -13.04 -2.66 9.40
CA ALA A 32 -11.71 -2.37 9.89
C ALA A 32 -11.11 -1.41 8.88
N ALA A 33 -11.02 -0.13 9.23
CA ALA A 33 -10.40 0.86 8.38
C ALA A 33 -9.02 0.31 8.01
N ALA A 34 -8.77 0.18 6.70
CA ALA A 34 -7.49 -0.33 6.22
C ALA A 34 -6.36 0.42 6.93
N SER A 35 -5.40 -0.32 7.49
CA SER A 35 -4.27 0.29 8.20
C SER A 35 -3.57 1.28 7.26
N PRO A 36 -3.13 2.45 7.76
CA PRO A 36 -2.48 3.44 6.91
C PRO A 36 -1.23 2.86 6.27
N ILE A 37 -0.97 3.20 5.01
CA ILE A 37 0.26 2.82 4.32
C ILE A 37 1.41 3.59 4.97
N LYS A 38 2.37 2.86 5.54
CA LYS A 38 3.55 3.47 6.17
C LYS A 38 4.58 3.81 5.12
N ILE A 39 4.82 5.09 4.93
CA ILE A 39 5.77 5.62 3.95
C ILE A 39 6.96 6.22 4.71
N MET A 40 8.18 5.77 4.43
CA MET A 40 9.40 6.36 4.98
C MET A 40 10.09 7.22 3.91
N PRO A 41 10.01 8.56 4.01
CA PRO A 41 10.80 9.46 3.17
C PRO A 41 12.26 9.42 3.62
N VAL A 42 13.14 8.81 2.83
CA VAL A 42 14.57 8.67 3.12
C VAL A 42 15.38 9.54 2.17
N GLY A 43 16.25 10.39 2.70
CA GLY A 43 17.13 11.17 1.84
C GLY A 43 18.04 12.15 2.56
N ASP A 44 18.53 13.11 1.79
CA ASP A 44 19.40 14.18 2.28
C ASP A 44 18.61 15.45 2.67
N SER A 45 19.24 16.63 2.52
CA SER A 45 18.64 17.94 2.79
C SER A 45 17.41 18.21 1.94
N CYS A 46 17.29 17.62 0.76
CA CYS A 46 16.13 17.75 -0.10
C CYS A 46 14.90 17.10 0.54
N THR A 47 15.06 15.95 1.21
CA THR A 47 13.97 15.28 1.96
C THR A 47 13.73 15.95 3.32
N ALA A 48 14.81 16.39 3.99
CA ALA A 48 14.70 17.16 5.23
C ALA A 48 13.95 18.50 5.01
N GLY A 49 14.09 19.10 3.83
CA GLY A 49 13.35 20.30 3.42
C GLY A 49 14.15 21.60 3.49
N MET A 50 15.48 21.57 3.40
CA MET A 50 16.26 22.81 3.30
C MET A 50 15.77 23.67 2.13
N GLY A 51 15.83 25.00 2.27
CA GLY A 51 15.28 25.95 1.30
C GLY A 51 13.78 26.26 1.49
N ASP A 52 13.03 25.37 2.17
CA ASP A 52 11.73 25.69 2.76
C ASP A 52 11.94 26.19 4.20
N PRO A 53 11.49 27.41 4.56
CA PRO A 53 11.62 27.95 5.91
C PRO A 53 11.04 27.05 7.02
N ASN A 54 10.10 26.17 6.68
CA ASN A 54 9.44 25.27 7.63
C ASN A 54 9.94 23.84 7.56
N MET A 55 10.95 23.52 6.73
CA MET A 55 11.51 22.17 6.58
C MET A 55 10.44 21.13 6.20
N GLY A 56 9.43 21.54 5.40
CA GLY A 56 8.34 20.67 4.95
C GLY A 56 8.68 19.86 3.72
N SER A 57 9.65 20.32 2.91
CA SER A 57 10.03 19.65 1.67
C SER A 57 8.82 19.44 0.74
N TYR A 58 8.90 18.46 -0.15
CA TYR A 58 7.78 17.94 -0.94
C TYR A 58 6.71 17.26 -0.07
N ARG A 59 7.02 16.88 1.17
CA ARG A 59 6.14 16.10 2.05
C ARG A 59 4.85 16.85 2.38
N THR A 60 4.92 18.18 2.52
CA THR A 60 3.75 19.03 2.80
C THR A 60 2.64 18.84 1.75
N ASP A 61 2.96 19.03 0.48
CA ASP A 61 1.98 18.94 -0.61
C ASP A 61 1.69 17.49 -0.99
N LEU A 62 2.69 16.61 -0.88
CA LEU A 62 2.53 15.18 -1.16
C LEU A 62 1.52 14.54 -0.21
N TYR A 63 1.57 14.87 1.09
CA TYR A 63 0.59 14.42 2.07
C TYR A 63 -0.83 14.80 1.66
N ASN A 64 -1.02 16.06 1.25
CA ASN A 64 -2.32 16.56 0.80
C ASN A 64 -2.79 15.85 -0.47
N TYR A 65 -1.89 15.58 -1.42
CA TYR A 65 -2.25 14.82 -2.62
C TYR A 65 -2.74 13.41 -2.29
N TYR A 66 -2.03 12.66 -1.43
CA TYR A 66 -2.46 11.32 -1.04
C TYR A 66 -3.78 11.32 -0.27
N LYS A 67 -3.95 12.24 0.69
CA LYS A 67 -5.19 12.40 1.44
C LYS A 67 -6.37 12.73 0.52
N ASN A 68 -6.18 13.66 -0.41
CA ASN A 68 -7.22 14.03 -1.38
C ASN A 68 -7.53 12.89 -2.37
N ALA A 69 -6.58 11.98 -2.59
CA ALA A 69 -6.79 10.76 -3.38
C ALA A 69 -7.47 9.63 -2.59
N GLY A 70 -7.87 9.87 -1.33
CA GLY A 70 -8.56 8.91 -0.47
C GLY A 70 -7.64 7.90 0.23
N LEU A 71 -6.32 8.07 0.17
CA LEU A 71 -5.38 7.18 0.86
C LEU A 71 -5.24 7.57 2.34
N SER A 72 -5.25 6.55 3.19
CA SER A 72 -4.78 6.65 4.58
C SER A 72 -3.28 6.39 4.57
N ILE A 73 -2.48 7.40 4.91
CA ILE A 73 -1.01 7.31 4.94
C ILE A 73 -0.46 7.72 6.30
N ASP A 74 0.68 7.14 6.65
CA ASP A 74 1.47 7.41 7.86
C ASP A 74 2.92 7.62 7.40
N PHE A 75 3.42 8.85 7.45
CA PHE A 75 4.85 9.09 7.26
C PHE A 75 5.59 8.63 8.51
N VAL A 76 6.69 7.89 8.32
CA VAL A 76 7.44 7.32 9.43
C VAL A 76 8.92 7.64 9.33
N GLY A 77 9.55 7.82 10.49
CA GLY A 77 10.98 8.09 10.61
C GLY A 77 11.33 8.78 11.93
N SER A 78 12.61 8.93 12.20
CA SER A 78 13.16 9.51 13.42
C SER A 78 13.21 11.03 13.41
N GLN A 79 13.25 11.65 12.24
CA GLN A 79 13.28 13.10 12.07
C GLN A 79 11.85 13.64 12.03
N LYS A 80 11.69 14.88 12.50
CA LYS A 80 10.39 15.60 12.45
C LYS A 80 10.61 17.02 11.95
N GLY A 81 10.01 17.35 10.79
CA GLY A 81 10.14 18.68 10.17
C GLY A 81 8.96 19.00 9.25
N GLY A 82 8.51 20.25 9.25
CA GLY A 82 7.40 20.71 8.42
C GLY A 82 6.55 21.81 9.06
N PRO A 83 5.73 22.50 8.26
CA PRO A 83 4.82 23.54 8.75
C PRO A 83 3.72 22.95 9.63
N SER A 84 3.03 23.80 10.38
CA SER A 84 1.87 23.41 11.20
C SER A 84 0.75 22.76 10.38
N THR A 85 0.64 23.13 9.10
CA THR A 85 -0.33 22.61 8.13
C THR A 85 -0.04 21.19 7.66
N LEU A 86 1.18 20.68 7.82
CA LEU A 86 1.51 19.28 7.59
C LEU A 86 1.20 18.51 8.89
N PRO A 87 0.15 17.65 8.90
CA PRO A 87 -0.24 16.93 10.12
C PRO A 87 0.81 15.92 10.56
N ASP A 88 1.42 15.25 9.58
CA ASP A 88 2.44 14.23 9.79
C ASP A 88 3.78 14.69 9.25
N ARG A 89 4.72 14.94 10.16
CA ARG A 89 6.01 15.58 9.88
C ARG A 89 7.18 14.60 9.92
N ASP A 90 6.90 13.32 10.14
CA ASP A 90 7.93 12.33 10.40
C ASP A 90 8.65 11.96 9.08
N ASN A 91 9.96 11.75 9.14
CA ASN A 91 10.80 11.43 7.97
C ASN A 91 12.19 10.89 8.37
N GLU A 92 12.97 10.48 7.38
CA GLU A 92 14.40 10.13 7.48
C GLU A 92 15.23 10.99 6.50
N GLY A 93 14.98 12.30 6.50
CA GLY A 93 15.76 13.30 5.79
C GLY A 93 16.93 13.82 6.64
N HIS A 94 18.15 13.65 6.15
CA HIS A 94 19.38 14.01 6.87
C HIS A 94 20.28 14.94 6.04
N SER A 95 20.23 16.24 6.33
CA SER A 95 20.99 17.25 5.58
C SER A 95 22.50 16.94 5.53
N GLY A 96 23.05 16.97 4.31
CA GLY A 96 24.48 16.71 4.05
C GLY A 96 24.88 15.23 4.02
N TRP A 97 23.96 14.29 4.26
CA TRP A 97 24.29 12.87 4.26
C TRP A 97 24.47 12.30 2.86
N MET A 98 25.40 11.36 2.77
CA MET A 98 25.71 10.56 1.59
C MET A 98 25.13 9.15 1.71
N ILE A 99 25.12 8.39 0.60
CA ILE A 99 24.64 7.01 0.55
C ILE A 99 25.22 6.12 1.66
N PRO A 100 26.54 6.11 1.96
CA PRO A 100 27.10 5.25 2.99
C PRO A 100 26.58 5.54 4.41
N GLN A 101 26.23 6.80 4.70
CA GLN A 101 25.69 7.19 6.00
C GLN A 101 24.25 6.72 6.16
N ILE A 102 23.44 6.85 5.09
CA ILE A 102 22.09 6.25 5.06
C ILE A 102 22.20 4.73 5.19
N ALA A 103 23.07 4.07 4.42
CA ALA A 103 23.28 2.62 4.47
C ALA A 103 23.69 2.11 5.86
N SER A 104 24.46 2.90 6.61
CA SER A 104 24.89 2.54 7.98
C SER A 104 23.75 2.56 8.99
N ASN A 105 22.64 3.27 8.72
CA ASN A 105 21.55 3.46 9.68
C ASN A 105 20.21 2.84 9.23
N ILE A 106 20.02 2.64 7.92
CA ILE A 106 18.73 2.25 7.32
C ILE A 106 18.15 0.97 7.93
N ASN A 107 18.99 0.00 8.32
CA ASN A 107 18.50 -1.24 8.94
C ASN A 107 17.78 -0.96 10.27
N ALA A 108 18.32 -0.05 11.10
CA ALA A 108 17.72 0.31 12.38
C ALA A 108 16.38 1.03 12.17
N TRP A 109 16.32 1.96 11.20
CA TRP A 109 15.10 2.68 10.87
C TRP A 109 14.01 1.74 10.32
N LEU A 110 14.36 0.85 9.39
CA LEU A 110 13.44 -0.12 8.82
C LEU A 110 12.85 -1.06 9.88
N ASN A 111 13.65 -1.47 10.86
CA ASN A 111 13.20 -2.30 11.98
C ASN A 111 12.32 -1.52 12.97
N THR A 112 12.67 -0.26 13.25
CA THR A 112 11.97 0.57 14.24
C THR A 112 10.60 1.02 13.73
N TYR A 113 10.55 1.56 12.52
CA TYR A 113 9.36 2.22 11.98
C TYR A 113 8.49 1.29 11.12
N ASN A 114 9.06 0.16 10.72
CA ASN A 114 8.41 -0.87 9.93
C ASN A 114 7.62 -0.31 8.70
N PRO A 115 8.25 0.45 7.77
CA PRO A 115 7.53 1.00 6.61
C PRO A 115 7.13 -0.07 5.58
N ASP A 116 6.06 0.22 4.83
CA ASP A 116 5.60 -0.52 3.66
C ASP A 116 6.22 0.02 2.36
N VAL A 117 6.57 1.30 2.37
CA VAL A 117 7.10 2.04 1.23
C VAL A 117 8.30 2.89 1.66
N VAL A 118 9.34 2.94 0.84
CA VAL A 118 10.44 3.90 0.96
C VAL A 118 10.42 4.84 -0.25
N LEU A 119 10.44 6.15 0.02
CA LEU A 119 10.76 7.17 -0.99
C LEU A 119 12.24 7.53 -0.83
N LEU A 120 13.09 7.04 -1.71
CA LEU A 120 14.54 7.17 -1.62
C LEU A 120 15.04 8.28 -2.56
N TRP A 121 15.51 9.38 -1.97
CA TRP A 121 16.12 10.50 -2.69
C TRP A 121 17.49 10.83 -2.09
N ILE A 122 18.54 10.19 -2.60
CA ILE A 122 19.90 10.23 -2.03
C ILE A 122 20.97 10.15 -3.13
N GLY A 123 22.21 10.48 -2.78
CA GLY A 123 23.39 10.37 -3.65
C GLY A 123 23.87 11.71 -4.22
N GLY A 124 23.08 12.77 -4.08
CA GLY A 124 23.46 14.11 -4.52
C GLY A 124 24.71 14.62 -3.79
N ASN A 125 24.82 14.39 -2.49
CA ASN A 125 26.02 14.76 -1.73
C ASN A 125 27.26 13.94 -2.15
N ASP A 126 27.11 12.64 -2.44
CA ASP A 126 28.20 11.82 -2.98
C ASP A 126 28.75 12.46 -4.27
N ALA A 127 27.85 12.85 -5.18
CA ALA A 127 28.23 13.44 -6.47
C ALA A 127 28.81 14.86 -6.33
N ILE A 128 28.16 15.72 -5.54
CA ILE A 128 28.49 17.15 -5.46
C ILE A 128 29.69 17.37 -4.53
N LEU A 129 29.59 16.90 -3.28
CA LEU A 129 30.59 17.12 -2.22
C LEU A 129 31.69 16.06 -2.28
N GLY A 130 31.32 14.79 -2.48
CA GLY A 130 32.26 13.68 -2.53
C GLY A 130 32.96 13.51 -3.88
N ASN A 131 32.53 14.24 -4.91
CA ASN A 131 32.99 14.09 -6.30
C ASN A 131 32.92 12.62 -6.79
N ASN A 132 31.89 11.89 -6.37
CA ASN A 132 31.74 10.47 -6.61
C ASN A 132 30.32 10.16 -7.14
N ILE A 133 30.23 9.74 -8.39
CA ILE A 133 28.99 9.23 -8.99
C ILE A 133 28.75 7.81 -8.45
N ASN A 134 28.15 7.73 -7.26
CA ASN A 134 28.10 6.52 -6.45
C ASN A 134 26.96 5.55 -6.86
N THR A 135 26.94 5.16 -8.12
CA THR A 135 25.95 4.24 -8.71
C THR A 135 25.96 2.87 -8.03
N THR A 136 27.15 2.35 -7.70
CA THR A 136 27.31 1.07 -6.98
C THR A 136 26.75 1.16 -5.56
N GLY A 137 27.03 2.25 -4.84
CA GLY A 137 26.48 2.47 -3.50
C GLY A 137 24.95 2.53 -3.51
N LEU A 138 24.35 3.22 -4.49
CA LEU A 138 22.90 3.26 -4.63
C LEU A 138 22.32 1.86 -4.87
N SER A 139 22.90 1.09 -5.79
CA SER A 139 22.47 -0.29 -6.08
C SER A 139 22.53 -1.18 -4.83
N ASN A 140 23.63 -1.10 -4.07
CA ASN A 140 23.84 -1.86 -2.85
C ASN A 140 22.87 -1.43 -1.73
N LEU A 141 22.57 -0.14 -1.61
CA LEU A 141 21.59 0.37 -0.64
C LEU A 141 20.19 -0.18 -0.93
N ILE A 142 19.79 -0.21 -2.21
CA ILE A 142 18.51 -0.81 -2.62
C ILE A 142 18.48 -2.30 -2.26
N ASP A 143 19.55 -3.04 -2.55
CA ASP A 143 19.65 -4.46 -2.18
C ASP A 143 19.59 -4.68 -0.67
N GLN A 144 20.26 -3.84 0.11
CA GLN A 144 20.24 -3.88 1.57
C GLN A 144 18.82 -3.73 2.12
N ILE A 145 18.05 -2.75 1.62
CA ILE A 145 16.65 -2.53 2.02
C ILE A 145 15.80 -3.76 1.65
N LEU A 146 15.93 -4.27 0.42
CA LEU A 146 15.18 -5.43 -0.06
C LEU A 146 15.53 -6.73 0.67
N ASN A 147 16.79 -6.91 1.08
CA ASN A 147 17.22 -8.08 1.84
C ASN A 147 16.61 -8.10 3.25
N LEU A 148 16.48 -6.93 3.88
CA LEU A 148 15.84 -6.82 5.19
C LEU A 148 14.31 -6.91 5.09
N LYS A 149 13.72 -6.35 4.03
CA LYS A 149 12.27 -6.32 3.80
C LYS A 149 11.92 -6.70 2.36
N PRO A 150 11.78 -8.01 2.05
CA PRO A 150 11.56 -8.48 0.68
C PRO A 150 10.27 -7.99 0.01
N GLN A 151 9.26 -7.57 0.79
CA GLN A 151 7.97 -7.12 0.27
C GLN A 151 7.83 -5.60 0.16
N ILE A 152 8.82 -4.84 0.65
CA ILE A 152 8.78 -3.38 0.62
C ILE A 152 8.79 -2.86 -0.82
N ARG A 153 8.11 -1.73 -1.06
CA ARG A 153 8.20 -1.00 -2.32
C ARG A 153 9.17 0.16 -2.16
N ILE A 154 10.07 0.32 -3.12
CA ILE A 154 11.08 1.39 -3.09
C ILE A 154 10.89 2.25 -4.34
N PHE A 155 10.62 3.53 -4.13
CA PHE A 155 10.64 4.51 -5.19
C PHE A 155 11.95 5.27 -5.11
N VAL A 156 12.77 5.22 -6.16
CA VAL A 156 14.09 5.83 -6.20
C VAL A 156 14.03 7.00 -7.17
N SER A 157 14.38 8.19 -6.70
CA SER A 157 14.36 9.39 -7.54
C SER A 157 15.73 9.84 -8.02
N ASP A 158 15.73 10.50 -9.17
CA ASP A 158 16.82 11.42 -9.53
C ASP A 158 16.59 12.81 -8.94
N TYR A 159 17.40 13.80 -9.33
CA TYR A 159 17.34 15.17 -8.80
C TYR A 159 16.85 16.17 -9.85
N TYR A 160 16.26 17.27 -9.40
CA TYR A 160 16.12 18.47 -10.22
C TYR A 160 17.52 18.96 -10.66
N PRO A 161 17.67 19.58 -11.86
CA PRO A 161 18.97 19.82 -12.48
C PRO A 161 19.73 21.04 -11.90
N VAL A 162 19.94 21.09 -10.58
CA VAL A 162 20.73 22.10 -9.87
C VAL A 162 21.56 21.45 -8.74
N PRO A 163 22.89 21.68 -8.68
CA PRO A 163 23.72 22.33 -9.70
C PRO A 163 23.87 21.44 -10.94
N ASP A 164 24.43 21.95 -12.05
CA ASP A 164 24.54 21.19 -13.31
C ASP A 164 25.27 19.85 -13.16
N LYS A 165 26.22 19.77 -12.24
CA LYS A 165 26.96 18.53 -11.91
C LYS A 165 26.05 17.36 -11.54
N ILE A 166 24.87 17.61 -10.94
CA ILE A 166 23.96 16.53 -10.55
C ILE A 166 23.42 15.74 -11.75
N LYS A 167 23.43 16.34 -12.95
CA LYS A 167 22.97 15.69 -14.19
C LYS A 167 23.77 14.44 -14.52
N GLU A 168 25.07 14.43 -14.19
CA GLU A 168 25.94 13.26 -14.38
C GLU A 168 25.51 12.08 -13.51
N TYR A 169 25.02 12.36 -12.30
CA TYR A 169 24.46 11.31 -11.45
C TYR A 169 23.08 10.87 -11.94
N ASN A 170 22.21 11.81 -12.29
CA ASN A 170 20.84 11.54 -12.76
C ASN A 170 20.80 10.52 -13.91
N VAL A 171 21.71 10.60 -14.88
CA VAL A 171 21.70 9.68 -16.03
C VAL A 171 22.00 8.22 -15.64
N THR A 172 22.57 7.97 -14.46
CA THR A 172 22.93 6.62 -14.00
C THR A 172 21.80 5.90 -13.26
N ILE A 173 20.94 6.66 -12.56
CA ILE A 173 19.90 6.12 -11.66
C ILE A 173 18.87 5.24 -12.38
N PRO A 174 18.34 5.62 -13.57
CA PRO A 174 17.37 4.78 -14.29
C PRO A 174 17.90 3.37 -14.58
N GLY A 175 19.19 3.25 -14.90
CA GLY A 175 19.83 1.95 -15.17
C GLY A 175 19.86 1.06 -13.93
N VAL A 176 20.18 1.63 -12.75
CA VAL A 176 20.17 0.90 -11.48
C VAL A 176 18.76 0.40 -11.16
N VAL A 177 17.77 1.28 -11.24
CA VAL A 177 16.38 0.93 -10.92
C VAL A 177 15.85 -0.12 -11.89
N LYS A 178 16.09 0.07 -13.20
CA LYS A 178 15.66 -0.88 -14.23
C LYS A 178 16.24 -2.27 -13.99
N GLN A 179 17.51 -2.37 -13.62
CA GLN A 179 18.14 -3.66 -13.31
C GLN A 179 17.40 -4.40 -12.17
N LYS A 180 16.98 -3.70 -11.11
CA LYS A 180 16.23 -4.30 -10.00
C LYS A 180 14.81 -4.67 -10.42
N ALA A 181 14.15 -3.81 -11.18
CA ALA A 181 12.80 -4.06 -11.70
C ALA A 181 12.76 -5.26 -12.66
N ASP A 182 13.72 -5.36 -13.59
CA ASP A 182 13.86 -6.51 -14.51
C ASP A 182 14.10 -7.82 -13.76
N ALA A 183 14.69 -7.77 -12.56
CA ALA A 183 14.85 -8.90 -11.65
C ALA A 183 13.59 -9.19 -10.79
N GLY A 184 12.45 -8.59 -11.10
CA GLY A 184 11.17 -8.79 -10.41
C GLY A 184 11.07 -8.10 -9.04
N LYS A 185 12.01 -7.20 -8.69
CA LYS A 185 11.94 -6.44 -7.44
C LYS A 185 10.95 -5.29 -7.57
N LYS A 186 10.27 -4.97 -6.46
CA LYS A 186 9.30 -3.86 -6.35
C LYS A 186 10.01 -2.51 -6.22
N VAL A 187 10.85 -2.17 -7.21
CA VAL A 187 11.64 -0.92 -7.26
C VAL A 187 11.20 -0.11 -8.47
N TYR A 188 10.89 1.17 -8.25
CA TYR A 188 10.29 2.06 -9.24
C TYR A 188 11.11 3.33 -9.37
N PHE A 189 11.25 3.85 -10.59
CA PHE A 189 11.99 5.08 -10.83
C PHE A 189 11.05 6.28 -10.79
N VAL A 190 11.49 7.36 -10.14
CA VAL A 190 10.76 8.65 -10.07
C VAL A 190 11.64 9.73 -10.69
N LYS A 191 11.21 10.25 -11.83
CA LYS A 191 11.99 11.18 -12.63
C LYS A 191 11.73 12.63 -12.24
N LEU A 192 12.22 13.03 -11.06
CA LEU A 192 12.14 14.40 -10.56
C LEU A 192 12.85 15.41 -11.48
N SER A 193 13.80 14.98 -12.30
CA SER A 193 14.44 15.82 -13.32
C SER A 193 13.49 16.35 -14.40
N ASP A 194 12.30 15.76 -14.57
CA ASP A 194 11.25 16.26 -15.49
C ASP A 194 10.45 17.44 -14.91
N MET A 195 10.79 17.89 -13.70
CA MET A 195 10.22 19.10 -13.12
C MET A 195 10.35 20.29 -14.10
N PRO A 196 9.26 21.04 -14.35
CA PRO A 196 9.32 22.28 -15.13
C PRO A 196 9.99 23.39 -14.30
N LEU A 197 11.31 23.27 -14.16
CA LEU A 197 12.14 24.09 -13.30
C LEU A 197 12.29 25.49 -13.87
N ASN A 198 11.95 26.49 -13.06
CA ASN A 198 12.34 27.87 -13.24
C ASN A 198 13.23 28.28 -12.07
N LYS A 199 14.54 28.42 -12.32
CA LYS A 199 15.53 28.74 -11.28
C LYS A 199 15.22 30.04 -10.51
N SER A 200 14.58 31.01 -11.15
CA SER A 200 14.24 32.30 -10.52
C SER A 200 13.09 32.23 -9.51
N THR A 201 12.21 31.22 -9.64
CA THR A 201 11.01 31.08 -8.80
C THR A 201 11.03 29.85 -7.92
N ASP A 202 11.84 28.85 -8.24
CA ASP A 202 11.78 27.53 -7.61
C ASP A 202 12.97 27.25 -6.68
N ILE A 203 14.08 27.98 -6.85
CA ILE A 203 15.29 27.84 -6.04
C ILE A 203 15.24 28.88 -4.91
N SER A 204 15.65 28.45 -3.72
CA SER A 204 15.70 29.29 -2.54
C SER A 204 16.84 30.31 -2.62
N SER A 205 16.91 31.22 -1.65
CA SER A 205 17.95 32.24 -1.57
C SER A 205 19.37 31.67 -1.43
N ASP A 206 19.52 30.40 -1.07
CA ASP A 206 20.82 29.73 -1.01
C ASP A 206 21.37 29.30 -2.37
N GLY A 207 20.59 29.43 -3.45
CA GLY A 207 20.99 29.09 -4.81
C GLY A 207 21.12 27.59 -5.11
N LEU A 208 20.72 26.72 -4.17
CA LEU A 208 20.90 25.26 -4.27
C LEU A 208 19.61 24.50 -4.00
N HIS A 209 18.95 24.76 -2.88
CA HIS A 209 17.77 24.02 -2.47
C HIS A 209 16.51 24.62 -3.07
N LEU A 210 15.48 23.79 -3.23
CA LEU A 210 14.17 24.28 -3.65
C LEU A 210 13.55 25.13 -2.54
N ASN A 211 12.79 26.15 -2.95
CA ASN A 211 11.86 26.83 -2.06
C ASN A 211 10.50 26.08 -2.05
N PRO A 212 9.49 26.54 -1.28
CA PRO A 212 8.18 25.87 -1.25
C PRO A 212 7.52 25.69 -2.61
N THR A 213 7.65 26.66 -3.53
CA THR A 213 7.14 26.55 -4.91
C THR A 213 7.81 25.41 -5.68
N GLY A 214 9.14 25.31 -5.56
CA GLY A 214 9.89 24.21 -6.16
C GLY A 214 9.51 22.85 -5.59
N TYR A 215 9.42 22.74 -4.26
CA TYR A 215 9.01 21.51 -3.59
C TYR A 215 7.59 21.07 -3.95
N SER A 216 6.67 22.01 -4.18
CA SER A 216 5.31 21.70 -4.65
C SER A 216 5.30 20.96 -6.00
N LYS A 217 6.16 21.37 -6.94
CA LYS A 217 6.31 20.69 -8.23
C LYS A 217 6.90 19.28 -8.05
N ILE A 218 7.89 19.13 -7.18
CA ILE A 218 8.46 17.82 -6.83
C ILE A 218 7.40 16.90 -6.19
N ALA A 219 6.58 17.43 -5.29
CA ALA A 219 5.48 16.70 -4.67
C ALA A 219 4.50 16.14 -5.71
N LYS A 220 4.19 16.92 -6.76
CA LYS A 220 3.32 16.47 -7.84
C LYS A 220 3.91 15.29 -8.62
N ILE A 221 5.21 15.31 -8.93
CA ILE A 221 5.89 14.22 -9.63
C ILE A 221 5.93 12.95 -8.77
N TRP A 222 6.25 13.09 -7.47
CA TRP A 222 6.14 11.99 -6.52
C TRP A 222 4.75 11.38 -6.53
N TYR A 223 3.71 12.20 -6.38
CA TYR A 223 2.32 11.75 -6.39
C TYR A 223 1.98 10.98 -7.68
N ASP A 224 2.24 11.58 -8.84
CA ASP A 224 1.92 10.97 -10.14
C ASP A 224 2.66 9.63 -10.34
N SER A 225 3.89 9.53 -9.86
CA SER A 225 4.72 8.33 -10.01
C SER A 225 4.37 7.22 -9.03
N THR A 226 3.68 7.53 -7.94
CA THR A 226 3.45 6.59 -6.82
C THR A 226 1.99 6.17 -6.68
N ILE A 227 1.04 7.02 -7.05
CA ILE A 227 -0.37 6.87 -6.67
C ILE A 227 -1.01 5.56 -7.13
N SER A 228 -0.70 5.07 -8.34
CA SER A 228 -1.27 3.81 -8.86
C SER A 228 -0.84 2.61 -8.01
N VAL A 229 0.45 2.55 -7.66
CA VAL A 229 1.02 1.50 -6.83
C VAL A 229 0.46 1.59 -5.41
N LEU A 230 0.40 2.79 -4.81
CA LEU A 230 -0.16 2.96 -3.47
C LEU A 230 -1.64 2.60 -3.40
N ARG A 231 -2.42 2.93 -4.43
CA ARG A 231 -3.83 2.48 -4.51
C ARG A 231 -3.96 0.97 -4.53
N SER A 232 -3.13 0.28 -5.31
CA SER A 232 -3.11 -1.19 -5.31
C SER A 232 -2.71 -1.82 -3.95
N MET A 233 -2.10 -1.03 -3.05
CA MET A 233 -1.79 -1.49 -1.68
C MET A 233 -2.95 -1.26 -0.72
N SER A 234 -3.76 -0.22 -0.96
CA SER A 234 -4.93 0.12 -0.15
C SER A 234 -6.19 -0.63 -0.58
N GLU A 235 -6.24 -1.14 -1.81
CA GLU A 235 -7.36 -1.95 -2.29
C GLU A 235 -7.28 -3.35 -1.68
N PRO A 236 -8.36 -3.86 -1.04
CA PRO A 236 -8.38 -5.24 -0.59
C PRO A 236 -8.22 -6.15 -1.81
N GLU A 237 -7.29 -7.09 -1.72
CA GLU A 237 -7.16 -8.16 -2.71
C GLU A 237 -8.50 -8.89 -2.80
N ILE A 238 -9.17 -8.77 -3.95
CA ILE A 238 -10.47 -9.40 -4.17
C ILE A 238 -10.20 -10.88 -4.44
N LEU A 239 -10.38 -11.70 -3.41
CA LEU A 239 -10.49 -13.13 -3.57
C LEU A 239 -11.94 -13.46 -3.94
N TYR A 240 -12.21 -13.65 -5.23
CA TYR A 240 -13.54 -14.04 -5.69
C TYR A 240 -14.00 -15.31 -4.97
N GLY A 241 -15.22 -15.27 -4.43
CA GLY A 241 -15.82 -16.35 -3.65
C GLY A 241 -15.58 -16.28 -2.14
N ASP A 242 -14.63 -15.47 -1.67
CA ASP A 242 -14.47 -15.15 -0.24
C ASP A 242 -15.26 -13.88 0.08
N LEU A 243 -16.37 -14.05 0.79
CA LEU A 243 -17.35 -13.00 1.07
C LEU A 243 -17.26 -12.50 2.51
N ASN A 244 -16.45 -13.13 3.35
CA ASN A 244 -16.22 -12.69 4.73
C ASN A 244 -14.79 -12.15 4.96
N GLY A 245 -13.90 -12.28 3.98
CA GLY A 245 -12.52 -11.79 4.01
C GLY A 245 -11.55 -12.68 4.78
N ASP A 246 -11.92 -13.93 5.10
CA ASP A 246 -11.09 -14.85 5.89
C ASP A 246 -10.04 -15.62 5.05
N LYS A 247 -10.02 -15.37 3.74
CA LYS A 247 -9.17 -15.99 2.72
C LYS A 247 -9.45 -17.46 2.42
N ASN A 248 -10.54 -18.02 2.94
CA ASN A 248 -10.96 -19.40 2.68
C ASN A 248 -12.35 -19.42 2.07
N ILE A 249 -12.46 -19.85 0.81
CA ILE A 249 -13.75 -20.01 0.14
C ILE A 249 -14.45 -21.25 0.72
N ASN A 250 -15.49 -21.06 1.53
CA ASN A 250 -16.18 -22.13 2.25
C ASN A 250 -17.70 -21.91 2.39
N SER A 251 -18.37 -22.76 3.20
CA SER A 251 -19.82 -22.70 3.39
C SER A 251 -20.32 -21.40 4.03
N THR A 252 -19.44 -20.68 4.73
CA THR A 252 -19.75 -19.36 5.32
C THR A 252 -20.01 -18.33 4.21
N ASP A 253 -19.21 -18.34 3.16
CA ASP A 253 -19.37 -17.48 1.99
C ASP A 253 -20.65 -17.82 1.23
N LEU A 254 -20.92 -19.12 1.07
CA LEU A 254 -22.17 -19.57 0.44
C LEU A 254 -23.40 -19.08 1.22
N ALA A 255 -23.33 -19.08 2.55
CA ALA A 255 -24.40 -18.55 3.39
C ALA A 255 -24.55 -17.02 3.25
N LEU A 256 -23.45 -16.27 3.17
CA LEU A 256 -23.48 -14.83 2.90
C LEU A 256 -24.07 -14.52 1.53
N MET A 257 -23.63 -15.22 0.48
CA MET A 257 -24.18 -15.11 -0.88
C MET A 257 -25.69 -15.33 -0.88
N LYS A 258 -26.16 -16.38 -0.19
CA LYS A 258 -27.59 -16.66 -0.04
C LYS A 258 -28.32 -15.52 0.67
N ARG A 259 -27.78 -15.03 1.79
CA ARG A 259 -28.37 -13.93 2.57
C ARG A 259 -28.49 -12.65 1.75
N TYR A 260 -27.50 -12.37 0.89
CA TYR A 260 -27.51 -11.23 0.00
C TYR A 260 -28.60 -11.36 -1.07
N ILE A 261 -28.66 -12.51 -1.76
CA ILE A 261 -29.65 -12.77 -2.83
C ILE A 261 -31.09 -12.69 -2.29
N ILE A 262 -31.34 -13.12 -1.06
CA ILE A 262 -32.67 -13.04 -0.43
C ILE A 262 -32.94 -11.69 0.25
N GLY A 263 -32.02 -10.72 0.16
CA GLY A 263 -32.16 -9.38 0.74
C GLY A 263 -32.09 -9.33 2.27
N SER A 264 -31.58 -10.37 2.93
CA SER A 264 -31.35 -10.37 4.39
C SER A 264 -30.10 -9.57 4.79
N ILE A 265 -29.20 -9.31 3.83
CA ILE A 265 -28.11 -8.33 3.92
C ILE A 265 -28.07 -7.56 2.60
N THR A 266 -27.62 -6.31 2.64
CA THR A 266 -27.49 -5.45 1.45
C THR A 266 -26.04 -5.20 1.05
N GLU A 267 -25.09 -5.66 1.87
CA GLU A 267 -23.65 -5.51 1.66
C GLU A 267 -22.90 -6.69 2.28
N PHE A 268 -21.70 -6.95 1.76
CA PHE A 268 -20.76 -7.91 2.33
C PHE A 268 -19.71 -7.19 3.18
N PRO A 269 -19.04 -7.89 4.12
CA PRO A 269 -17.82 -7.40 4.78
C PRO A 269 -16.64 -7.08 3.84
N VAL A 270 -16.72 -7.51 2.58
CA VAL A 270 -15.73 -7.28 1.51
C VAL A 270 -16.39 -6.56 0.32
N PRO A 271 -15.64 -6.01 -0.66
CA PRO A 271 -16.25 -5.42 -1.84
C PRO A 271 -17.18 -6.41 -2.55
N SER A 272 -18.40 -5.98 -2.89
CA SER A 272 -19.41 -6.85 -3.51
C SER A 272 -18.96 -7.50 -4.81
N LYS A 273 -17.94 -6.94 -5.47
CA LYS A 273 -17.29 -7.55 -6.63
C LYS A 273 -16.75 -8.96 -6.34
N ALA A 274 -16.36 -9.29 -5.11
CA ALA A 274 -15.97 -10.65 -4.72
C ALA A 274 -17.08 -11.70 -4.92
N ALA A 275 -18.35 -11.27 -4.99
CA ALA A 275 -19.51 -12.11 -5.19
C ALA A 275 -19.96 -12.25 -6.67
N ASP A 276 -19.41 -11.47 -7.60
CA ASP A 276 -19.70 -11.54 -9.03
C ASP A 276 -18.75 -12.55 -9.70
N LEU A 277 -19.10 -13.83 -9.60
CA LEU A 277 -18.23 -14.96 -9.92
C LEU A 277 -18.22 -15.30 -11.41
N ASP A 278 -19.20 -14.81 -12.17
CA ASP A 278 -19.17 -14.86 -13.64
C ASP A 278 -18.71 -13.55 -14.28
N GLY A 279 -18.57 -12.47 -13.51
CA GLY A 279 -18.09 -11.17 -13.98
C GLY A 279 -19.08 -10.48 -14.92
N ASN A 280 -20.39 -10.62 -14.67
CA ASN A 280 -21.45 -9.99 -15.45
C ASN A 280 -21.94 -8.66 -14.84
N GLY A 281 -21.42 -8.28 -13.68
CA GLY A 281 -21.77 -7.06 -12.94
C GLY A 281 -22.99 -7.17 -12.03
N SER A 282 -23.63 -8.35 -11.93
CA SER A 282 -24.87 -8.59 -11.18
C SER A 282 -24.77 -9.82 -10.29
N ILE A 283 -24.84 -9.63 -8.97
CA ILE A 283 -24.78 -10.72 -7.99
C ILE A 283 -26.14 -11.40 -7.86
N ASN A 284 -26.25 -12.65 -8.32
CA ASN A 284 -27.51 -13.37 -8.39
C ASN A 284 -27.36 -14.90 -8.22
N SER A 285 -28.41 -15.67 -8.55
CA SER A 285 -28.42 -17.13 -8.41
C SER A 285 -27.35 -17.85 -9.24
N ILE A 286 -26.84 -17.23 -10.30
CA ILE A 286 -25.74 -17.76 -11.10
C ILE A 286 -24.46 -17.79 -10.24
N ASP A 287 -24.12 -16.70 -9.57
CA ASP A 287 -22.96 -16.64 -8.66
C ASP A 287 -23.09 -17.62 -7.51
N TYR A 288 -24.26 -17.72 -6.91
CA TYR A 288 -24.53 -18.73 -5.88
C TYR A 288 -24.28 -20.15 -6.40
N SER A 289 -24.70 -20.45 -7.62
CA SER A 289 -24.47 -21.77 -8.24
C SER A 289 -22.99 -22.03 -8.50
N LEU A 290 -22.23 -21.01 -8.91
CA LEU A 290 -20.78 -21.11 -9.14
C LEU A 290 -20.03 -21.34 -7.83
N LEU A 291 -20.35 -20.57 -6.78
CA LEU A 291 -19.78 -20.77 -5.45
C LEU A 291 -20.06 -22.18 -4.94
N ASN A 292 -21.30 -22.65 -5.07
CA ASN A 292 -21.67 -24.01 -4.68
C ASN A 292 -20.90 -25.08 -5.48
N ARG A 293 -20.73 -24.90 -6.80
CA ARG A 293 -19.95 -25.82 -7.64
C ARG A 293 -18.48 -25.85 -7.25
N TYR A 294 -17.91 -24.71 -6.86
CA TYR A 294 -16.53 -24.62 -6.37
C TYR A 294 -16.36 -25.40 -5.07
N LEU A 295 -17.27 -25.22 -4.10
CA LEU A 295 -17.25 -25.95 -2.83
C LEU A 295 -17.45 -27.47 -3.02
N LEU A 296 -18.19 -27.88 -4.06
CA LEU A 296 -18.36 -29.27 -4.47
C LEU A 296 -17.19 -29.80 -5.33
N GLN A 297 -16.15 -29.00 -5.57
CA GLN A 297 -14.99 -29.33 -6.41
C GLN A 297 -15.37 -29.70 -7.86
N LEU A 298 -16.54 -29.26 -8.33
CA LEU A 298 -16.97 -29.44 -9.73
C LEU A 298 -16.30 -28.43 -10.67
N ILE A 299 -15.78 -27.34 -10.10
CA ILE A 299 -14.90 -26.38 -10.74
C ILE A 299 -13.75 -26.10 -9.77
N THR A 300 -12.56 -25.84 -10.30
CA THR A 300 -11.37 -25.47 -9.51
C THR A 300 -11.10 -23.97 -9.52
N ASP A 301 -11.83 -23.22 -10.35
CA ASP A 301 -11.68 -21.79 -10.53
C ASP A 301 -12.99 -21.15 -11.00
N PHE A 302 -13.14 -19.84 -10.81
CA PHE A 302 -14.33 -19.09 -11.22
C PHE A 302 -14.19 -18.49 -12.63
N PRO A 303 -15.28 -18.43 -13.42
CA PRO A 303 -15.25 -17.85 -14.75
C PRO A 303 -14.71 -16.41 -14.81
N VAL A 304 -14.93 -15.60 -13.76
CA VAL A 304 -14.41 -14.23 -13.67
C VAL A 304 -12.87 -14.15 -13.71
N ASN A 305 -12.16 -15.20 -13.29
CA ASN A 305 -10.69 -15.23 -13.28
C ASN A 305 -10.09 -15.49 -14.68
N ALA A 306 -10.91 -15.85 -15.67
CA ALA A 306 -10.47 -16.09 -17.04
C ALA A 306 -10.64 -14.87 -17.98
N LYS A 307 -11.14 -13.73 -17.46
CA LYS A 307 -11.39 -12.49 -18.22
C LYS A 307 -10.32 -11.44 -17.94
#